data_AF-A0A8J2YSQ9-F1
#
_entry.id   AF-A0A8J2YSQ9-F1
#
_cell.length_a   1.000
_cell.length_b   1.000
_cell.length_c   1.000
_cell.angle_alpha   90.00
_cell.angle_beta   90.00
_cell.angle_gamma   90.00
#
_symmetry.space_group_name_H-M   'P 1'
#
loop_
_entity.id
_entity.type
_entity.pdbx_description
1 polymer ?
#
loop_
_entity_poly.entity_id
_entity_poly.type
_entity_poly.pdbx_seq_one_letter_code
_entity_poly.pdbx_strand_id
1 'polypeptide(L)'
;MELFHEVEFWIAIAFVVAVAILIKQAAPGIIGSLDARAARIKEEIEEAKRLRAEAEATLAEYQRKQRDALAEAQSIVARAKEDAERIGRETEAELEAALRRREASTMDKIAQAEAKALAEVRHVAVDVAIEATRALLREQLDPQRGSKLIDDAIQELPKRLH
;
A
#
# COMPACT_ATOMS: atom_id res chain seq x y z
N MET A 1 24.06 -98.55 52.64
CA MET A 1 24.25 -97.24 53.29
C MET A 1 25.73 -96.88 53.24
N GLU A 2 26.31 -96.65 52.05
CA GLU A 2 27.75 -96.27 51.91
C GLU A 2 27.97 -94.91 51.25
N LEU A 3 26.96 -94.34 50.58
CA LEU A 3 27.06 -93.00 49.94
C LEU A 3 27.32 -91.84 50.92
N PHE A 4 26.99 -91.99 52.20
CA PHE A 4 27.16 -90.92 53.21
C PHE A 4 28.55 -90.90 53.87
N HIS A 5 29.40 -91.90 53.62
CA HIS A 5 30.78 -91.97 54.14
C HIS A 5 31.85 -91.59 53.10
N GLU A 6 31.47 -91.47 51.82
CA GLU A 6 32.32 -91.04 50.73
C GLU A 6 32.59 -89.52 50.82
N VAL A 7 33.87 -89.12 50.82
CA VAL A 7 34.28 -87.70 50.86
C VAL A 7 33.72 -86.93 49.65
N GLU A 8 33.57 -87.61 48.52
CA GLU A 8 33.03 -87.06 47.27
C GLU A 8 31.58 -86.56 47.42
N PHE A 9 30.75 -87.23 48.25
CA PHE A 9 29.37 -86.82 48.49
C PHE A 9 29.28 -85.48 49.22
N TRP A 10 30.13 -85.28 50.24
CA TRP A 10 30.20 -84.01 50.97
C TRP A 10 30.81 -82.88 50.13
N ILE A 11 31.76 -83.19 49.25
CA ILE A 11 32.29 -82.22 48.27
C ILE A 11 31.20 -81.79 47.29
N ALA A 12 30.39 -82.72 46.76
CA ALA A 12 29.28 -82.40 45.86
C ALA A 12 28.23 -81.51 46.56
N ILE A 13 27.89 -81.79 47.81
CA ILE A 13 27.00 -80.94 48.62
C ILE A 13 27.62 -79.55 48.81
N ALA A 14 28.89 -79.45 49.19
CA ALA A 14 29.57 -78.17 49.36
C ALA A 14 29.63 -77.36 48.06
N PHE A 15 29.84 -78.01 46.92
CA PHE A 15 29.80 -77.38 45.60
C PHE A 15 28.41 -76.85 45.26
N VAL A 16 27.36 -77.64 45.45
CA VAL A 16 25.97 -77.21 45.22
C VAL A 16 25.61 -76.03 46.13
N VAL A 17 26.00 -76.07 47.41
CA VAL A 17 25.77 -74.96 48.35
C VAL A 17 26.54 -73.70 47.93
N ALA A 18 27.81 -73.84 47.52
CA ALA A 18 28.62 -72.72 47.03
C ALA A 18 28.03 -72.10 45.75
N VAL A 19 27.61 -72.92 44.79
CA VAL A 19 26.94 -72.46 43.57
C VAL A 19 25.61 -71.77 43.88
N ALA A 20 24.82 -72.31 44.80
CA ALA A 20 23.55 -71.70 45.22
C ALA A 20 23.76 -70.31 45.85
N ILE A 21 24.80 -70.14 46.68
CA ILE A 21 25.16 -68.84 47.28
C ILE A 21 25.62 -67.86 46.19
N LEU A 22 26.47 -68.31 45.25
CA LEU A 22 26.95 -67.47 44.14
C LEU A 22 25.81 -67.01 43.23
N ILE A 23 24.88 -67.91 42.86
CA ILE A 23 23.71 -67.56 42.06
C ILE A 23 22.84 -66.56 42.82
N LYS A 24 22.56 -66.80 44.11
CA LYS A 24 21.74 -65.90 44.93
C LYS A 24 22.34 -64.49 45.02
N GLN A 25 23.67 -64.37 45.06
CA GLN A 25 24.34 -63.08 45.18
C GLN A 25 24.55 -62.38 43.83
N ALA A 26 24.84 -63.11 42.75
CA ALA A 26 25.11 -62.55 41.41
C ALA A 26 23.85 -62.31 40.57
N ALA A 27 22.81 -63.15 40.70
CA ALA A 27 21.57 -63.03 39.95
C ALA A 27 20.89 -61.64 40.04
N PRO A 28 20.72 -61.02 41.22
CA PRO A 28 20.06 -59.71 41.30
C PRO A 28 20.86 -58.60 40.59
N GLY A 29 22.20 -58.67 40.60
CA GLY A 29 23.05 -57.69 39.92
C GLY A 29 22.97 -57.81 38.39
N ILE A 30 22.99 -59.04 37.86
CA ILE A 30 22.91 -59.28 36.41
C ILE A 30 21.53 -58.88 35.88
N ILE A 31 20.46 -59.33 36.53
CA ILE A 31 19.07 -59.02 36.11
C ILE A 31 18.81 -57.52 36.19
N GLY A 32 19.21 -56.86 37.29
CA GLY A 32 19.05 -55.41 37.43
C GLY A 32 19.80 -54.62 36.35
N SER A 33 20.99 -55.08 35.93
CA SER A 33 21.73 -54.43 34.84
C SER A 33 21.08 -54.58 33.47
N LEU A 34 20.44 -55.72 33.22
CA LEU A 34 19.68 -55.99 31.99
C LEU A 34 18.38 -55.19 31.95
N ASP A 35 17.67 -55.12 33.08
CA ASP A 35 16.45 -54.31 33.21
C ASP A 35 16.76 -52.81 33.06
N ALA A 36 17.84 -52.32 33.67
CA ALA A 36 18.27 -50.93 33.50
C ALA A 36 18.61 -50.60 32.04
N ARG A 37 19.28 -51.52 31.33
CA ARG A 37 19.56 -51.36 29.89
C ARG A 37 18.26 -51.38 29.07
N ALA A 38 17.35 -52.30 29.35
CA ALA A 38 16.07 -52.39 28.66
C ALA A 38 15.22 -51.12 28.87
N ALA A 39 15.18 -50.61 30.11
CA ALA A 39 14.50 -49.37 30.45
C ALA A 39 15.10 -48.17 29.70
N ARG A 40 16.43 -48.06 29.68
CA ARG A 40 17.14 -46.99 28.95
C ARG A 40 16.88 -47.04 27.45
N ILE A 41 16.97 -48.21 26.82
CA ILE A 41 16.69 -48.37 25.38
C ILE A 41 15.23 -48.00 25.09
N LYS A 42 14.29 -48.39 25.95
CA LYS A 42 12.89 -48.03 25.80
C LYS A 42 12.69 -46.52 25.88
N GLU A 43 13.34 -45.86 26.84
CA GLU A 43 13.30 -44.40 26.97
C GLU A 43 13.87 -43.69 25.74
N GLU A 44 15.05 -44.11 25.27
CA GLU A 44 15.69 -43.56 24.06
C GLU A 44 14.81 -43.74 22.81
N ILE A 45 14.12 -44.88 22.67
CA ILE A 45 13.17 -45.13 21.56
C ILE A 45 11.94 -44.23 21.67
N GLU A 46 11.36 -44.08 22.86
CA GLU A 46 10.19 -43.22 23.05
C GLU A 46 10.54 -41.73 22.84
N GLU A 47 11.71 -41.30 23.28
CA GLU A 47 12.21 -39.96 23.00
C GLU A 47 12.44 -39.74 21.50
N ALA A 48 13.06 -40.70 20.80
CA ALA A 48 13.24 -40.62 19.35
C ALA A 48 11.90 -40.55 18.59
N LYS A 49 10.89 -41.32 19.02
CA LYS A 49 9.53 -41.23 18.46
C LYS A 49 8.90 -39.87 18.70
N ARG A 50 9.03 -39.32 19.92
CA ARG A 50 8.52 -37.99 20.25
C ARG A 50 9.17 -36.91 19.40
N LEU A 51 10.50 -36.91 19.31
CA LEU A 51 11.26 -35.96 18.49
C LEU A 51 10.88 -36.06 17.02
N ARG A 52 10.69 -37.27 16.50
CA ARG A 52 10.21 -37.47 15.13
C ARG A 52 8.81 -36.89 14.92
N ALA A 53 7.88 -37.15 15.83
CA ALA A 53 6.52 -36.61 15.75
C ALA A 53 6.51 -35.08 15.81
N GLU A 54 7.33 -34.47 16.68
CA GLU A 54 7.50 -33.02 16.77
C GLU A 54 8.09 -32.43 15.48
N ALA A 55 9.10 -33.10 14.89
CA ALA A 55 9.70 -32.69 13.63
C ALA A 55 8.69 -32.77 12.46
N GLU A 56 7.92 -33.86 12.38
CA GLU A 56 6.87 -34.03 11.36
C GLU A 56 5.76 -32.98 11.52
N ALA A 57 5.33 -32.69 12.76
CA ALA A 57 4.33 -31.66 13.05
C ALA A 57 4.84 -30.26 12.67
N THR A 58 6.09 -29.94 13.02
CA THR A 58 6.75 -28.68 12.69
C THR A 58 6.88 -28.55 11.17
N LEU A 59 7.34 -29.59 10.47
CA LEU A 59 7.45 -29.58 9.01
C LEU A 59 6.09 -29.31 8.34
N ALA A 60 5.02 -29.98 8.80
CA ALA A 60 3.68 -29.76 8.29
C ALA A 60 3.19 -28.32 8.55
N GLU A 61 3.51 -27.74 9.70
CA GLU A 61 3.21 -26.33 10.00
C GLU A 61 3.96 -25.38 9.08
N TYR A 62 5.25 -25.57 8.87
CA TYR A 62 6.05 -24.74 7.96
C TYR A 62 5.56 -24.85 6.52
N GLN A 63 5.19 -26.05 6.05
CA GLN A 63 4.62 -26.23 4.71
C GLN A 63 3.28 -25.50 4.55
N ARG A 64 2.41 -25.53 5.58
CA ARG A 64 1.17 -24.73 5.59
C ARG A 64 1.47 -23.25 5.54
N LYS A 65 2.33 -22.75 6.45
CA LYS A 65 2.74 -21.34 6.48
C LYS A 65 3.35 -20.87 5.16
N GLN A 66 4.17 -21.71 4.52
CA GLN A 66 4.75 -21.40 3.21
C GLN A 66 3.67 -21.26 2.13
N ARG A 67 2.71 -22.19 2.07
CA ARG A 67 1.60 -22.12 1.12
C ARG A 67 0.73 -20.89 1.36
N ASP A 68 0.41 -20.60 2.62
CA ASP A 68 -0.40 -19.45 2.99
C ASP A 68 0.32 -18.14 2.66
N ALA A 69 1.62 -18.03 2.95
CA ALA A 69 2.44 -16.87 2.60
C ALA A 69 2.52 -16.66 1.08
N LEU A 70 2.64 -17.74 0.29
CA LEU A 70 2.62 -17.64 -1.18
C LEU A 70 1.25 -17.17 -1.69
N ALA A 71 0.16 -17.68 -1.13
CA ALA A 71 -1.19 -17.26 -1.50
C ALA A 71 -1.45 -15.79 -1.11
N GLU A 72 -0.98 -15.37 0.06
CA GLU A 72 -1.06 -13.99 0.53
C GLU A 72 -0.24 -13.05 -0.36
N ALA A 73 0.99 -13.42 -0.72
CA ALA A 73 1.82 -12.65 -1.64
C ALA A 73 1.14 -12.48 -3.01
N GLN A 74 0.55 -13.55 -3.56
CA GLN A 74 -0.21 -13.47 -4.81
C GLN A 74 -1.43 -12.55 -4.69
N SER A 75 -2.16 -12.63 -3.58
CA SER A 75 -3.29 -11.74 -3.27
C SER A 75 -2.86 -10.27 -3.18
N ILE A 76 -1.74 -9.99 -2.52
CA ILE A 76 -1.17 -8.63 -2.43
C ILE A 76 -0.85 -8.09 -3.82
N VAL A 77 -0.18 -8.88 -4.67
CA VAL A 77 0.17 -8.46 -6.04
C VAL A 77 -1.08 -8.25 -6.88
N ALA A 78 -2.09 -9.11 -6.75
CA ALA A 78 -3.36 -8.97 -7.48
C ALA A 78 -4.09 -7.67 -7.07
N ARG A 79 -4.22 -7.41 -5.77
CA ARG A 79 -4.83 -6.17 -5.25
C ARG A 79 -4.06 -4.93 -5.69
N ALA A 80 -2.73 -4.96 -5.62
CA ALA A 80 -1.90 -3.83 -6.05
C ALA A 80 -2.10 -3.51 -7.55
N LYS A 81 -2.27 -4.52 -8.40
CA LYS A 81 -2.60 -4.32 -9.82
C LYS A 81 -3.99 -3.72 -10.01
N GLU A 82 -4.99 -4.25 -9.32
CA GLU A 82 -6.35 -3.74 -9.37
C GLU A 82 -6.43 -2.27 -8.90
N ASP A 83 -5.75 -1.94 -7.81
CA ASP A 83 -5.65 -0.59 -7.30
C ASP A 83 -4.91 0.34 -8.26
N ALA A 84 -3.80 -0.11 -8.86
CA ALA A 84 -3.08 0.67 -9.86
C ALA A 84 -3.94 0.99 -11.08
N GLU A 85 -4.71 0.02 -11.57
CA GLU A 85 -5.65 0.23 -12.67
C GLU A 85 -6.79 1.18 -12.28
N ARG A 86 -7.36 1.03 -11.08
CA ARG A 86 -8.43 1.89 -10.57
C ARG A 86 -7.94 3.34 -10.43
N ILE A 87 -6.81 3.54 -9.78
CA ILE A 87 -6.18 4.86 -9.63
C ILE A 87 -5.84 5.44 -11.00
N GLY A 88 -5.33 4.64 -11.93
CA GLY A 88 -5.05 5.06 -13.30
C GLY A 88 -6.30 5.62 -13.99
N ARG A 89 -7.41 4.87 -13.95
CA ARG A 89 -8.70 5.30 -14.53
C ARG A 89 -9.27 6.56 -13.86
N GLU A 90 -9.23 6.62 -12.52
CA GLU A 90 -9.67 7.80 -11.76
C GLU A 90 -8.84 9.03 -12.14
N THR A 91 -7.51 8.89 -12.17
CA THR A 91 -6.58 9.98 -12.51
C THR A 91 -6.79 10.46 -13.95
N GLU A 92 -7.00 9.55 -14.90
CA GLU A 92 -7.27 9.90 -16.30
C GLU A 92 -8.57 10.70 -16.43
N ALA A 93 -9.65 10.27 -15.77
CA ALA A 93 -10.92 10.98 -15.76
C ALA A 93 -10.82 12.36 -15.10
N GLU A 94 -10.10 12.47 -13.98
CA GLU A 94 -9.84 13.75 -13.32
C GLU A 94 -9.00 14.69 -14.19
N LEU A 95 -7.98 14.18 -14.85
CA LEU A 95 -7.13 14.94 -15.76
C LEU A 95 -7.93 15.46 -16.95
N GLU A 96 -8.76 14.62 -17.57
CA GLU A 96 -9.62 15.04 -18.67
C GLU A 96 -10.58 16.15 -18.22
N ALA A 97 -11.22 16.00 -17.06
CA ALA A 97 -12.10 17.01 -16.51
C ALA A 97 -11.35 18.33 -16.21
N ALA A 98 -10.12 18.25 -15.70
CA ALA A 98 -9.26 19.41 -15.44
C ALA A 98 -8.86 20.13 -16.73
N LEU A 99 -8.50 19.38 -17.78
CA LEU A 99 -8.17 19.93 -19.09
C LEU A 99 -9.38 20.64 -19.71
N ARG A 100 -10.57 20.01 -19.71
CA ARG A 100 -11.80 20.65 -20.21
C ARG A 100 -12.12 21.94 -19.49
N ARG A 101 -12.01 21.98 -18.15
CA ARG A 101 -12.21 23.22 -17.37
C ARG A 101 -11.19 24.29 -17.74
N ARG A 102 -9.92 23.91 -17.93
CA ARG A 102 -8.85 24.83 -18.30
C ARG A 102 -9.02 25.38 -19.71
N GLU A 103 -9.48 24.55 -20.64
CA GLU A 103 -9.80 24.95 -22.00
C GLU A 103 -10.93 25.98 -22.00
N ALA A 104 -12.05 25.68 -21.33
CA ALA A 104 -13.18 26.61 -21.20
C ALA A 104 -12.75 27.95 -20.60
N SER A 105 -12.00 27.94 -19.48
CA SER A 105 -11.49 29.17 -18.87
C SER A 105 -10.54 29.96 -19.77
N THR A 106 -9.74 29.27 -20.59
CA THR A 106 -8.86 29.92 -21.57
C THR A 106 -9.68 30.56 -22.70
N MET A 107 -10.70 29.86 -23.21
CA MET A 107 -11.61 30.40 -24.22
C MET A 107 -12.34 31.64 -23.72
N ASP A 108 -12.84 31.63 -22.49
CA ASP A 108 -13.49 32.80 -21.88
C ASP A 108 -12.53 33.99 -21.78
N LYS A 109 -11.27 33.75 -21.41
CA LYS A 109 -10.23 34.80 -21.35
C LYS A 109 -9.92 35.37 -22.72
N ILE A 110 -9.85 34.53 -23.77
CA ILE A 110 -9.65 34.98 -25.15
C ILE A 110 -10.83 35.85 -25.58
N ALA A 111 -12.06 35.40 -25.38
CA ALA A 111 -13.25 36.17 -25.72
C ALA A 111 -13.30 37.53 -25.01
N GLN A 112 -12.93 37.58 -23.72
CA GLN A 112 -12.80 38.84 -22.98
C GLN A 112 -11.70 39.75 -23.54
N ALA A 113 -10.55 39.19 -23.90
CA ALA A 113 -9.45 39.95 -24.50
C ALA A 113 -9.84 40.51 -25.88
N GLU A 114 -10.52 39.73 -26.71
CA GLU A 114 -11.05 40.17 -28.01
C GLU A 114 -12.08 41.29 -27.85
N ALA A 115 -13.03 41.15 -26.93
CA ALA A 115 -14.02 42.18 -26.65
C ALA A 115 -13.35 43.49 -26.17
N LYS A 116 -12.32 43.39 -25.32
CA LYS A 116 -11.54 44.53 -24.85
C LYS A 116 -10.77 45.20 -26.00
N ALA A 117 -10.09 44.43 -26.83
CA ALA A 117 -9.36 44.94 -27.99
C ALA A 117 -10.29 45.66 -28.98
N LEU A 118 -11.47 45.10 -29.23
CA LEU A 118 -12.48 45.74 -30.09
C LEU A 118 -12.99 47.05 -29.50
N ALA A 119 -13.23 47.09 -28.19
CA ALA A 119 -13.63 48.32 -27.50
C ALA A 119 -12.55 49.39 -27.58
N GLU A 120 -11.28 49.01 -27.42
CA GLU A 120 -10.12 49.90 -27.53
C GLU A 120 -9.99 50.50 -28.94
N VAL A 121 -10.14 49.69 -29.99
CA VAL A 121 -10.16 50.17 -31.40
C VAL A 121 -11.31 51.15 -31.63
N ARG A 122 -12.50 50.88 -31.08
CA ARG A 122 -13.64 51.80 -31.19
C ARG A 122 -13.38 53.13 -30.49
N HIS A 123 -12.77 53.10 -29.30
CA HIS A 123 -12.38 54.31 -28.59
C HIS A 123 -11.40 55.15 -29.40
N VAL A 124 -10.34 54.54 -29.94
CA VAL A 124 -9.37 55.25 -30.80
C VAL A 124 -10.06 55.85 -32.03
N ALA A 125 -10.99 55.13 -32.67
CA ALA A 125 -11.73 55.65 -33.81
C ALA A 125 -12.62 56.86 -33.45
N VAL A 126 -13.27 56.83 -32.28
CA VAL A 126 -14.06 57.96 -31.77
C VAL A 126 -13.17 59.16 -31.50
N ASP A 127 -12.01 58.96 -30.86
CA ASP A 127 -11.07 60.04 -30.57
C ASP A 127 -10.55 60.70 -31.86
N VAL A 128 -10.19 59.90 -32.87
CA VAL A 128 -9.77 60.39 -34.19
C VAL A 128 -10.90 61.16 -34.88
N ALA A 129 -12.14 60.67 -34.82
CA ALA A 129 -13.29 61.35 -35.40
C ALA A 129 -13.58 62.70 -34.71
N ILE A 130 -13.45 62.78 -33.39
CA ILE A 130 -13.60 64.02 -32.61
C ILE A 130 -12.51 65.02 -32.99
N GLU A 131 -11.24 64.58 -33.08
CA GLU A 131 -10.14 65.46 -33.50
C GLU A 131 -10.31 65.97 -34.93
N ALA A 132 -10.69 65.10 -35.87
CA ALA A 132 -10.97 65.50 -37.24
C ALA A 132 -12.13 66.50 -37.32
N THR A 133 -13.20 66.27 -36.56
CA THR A 133 -14.35 67.18 -36.47
C THR A 133 -13.92 68.54 -35.90
N ARG A 134 -13.10 68.56 -34.85
CA ARG A 134 -12.57 69.79 -34.25
C ARG A 134 -11.70 70.57 -35.25
N ALA A 135 -10.86 69.88 -36.02
CA ALA A 135 -10.05 70.50 -37.06
C ALA A 135 -10.94 71.14 -38.16
N LEU A 136 -11.95 70.41 -38.64
CA LEU A 136 -12.88 70.88 -39.66
C LEU A 136 -13.71 72.09 -39.18
N LEU A 137 -14.19 72.06 -37.92
CA LEU A 137 -14.88 73.19 -37.30
C LEU A 137 -13.99 74.43 -37.22
N ARG A 138 -12.71 74.29 -36.88
CA ARG A 138 -11.76 75.42 -36.85
C ARG A 138 -11.54 76.03 -38.24
N GLU A 139 -11.54 75.21 -39.28
CA GLU A 139 -11.33 75.66 -40.66
C GLU A 139 -12.59 76.34 -41.25
N GLN A 140 -13.79 75.91 -40.84
CA GLN A 140 -15.07 76.42 -41.36
C GLN A 140 -15.73 77.52 -40.51
N LEU A 141 -15.26 77.77 -39.27
CA LEU A 141 -15.78 78.85 -38.44
C LEU A 141 -15.30 80.23 -38.94
N ASP A 142 -16.19 80.96 -39.60
CA ASP A 142 -16.03 82.41 -39.79
C ASP A 142 -16.68 83.19 -38.62
N PRO A 143 -16.22 84.42 -38.32
CA PRO A 143 -16.75 85.27 -37.25
C PRO A 143 -18.29 85.40 -37.21
N GLN A 144 -18.97 85.45 -38.37
CA GLN A 144 -20.43 85.55 -38.46
C GLN A 144 -21.14 84.25 -38.05
N ARG A 145 -20.63 83.09 -38.49
CA ARG A 145 -21.17 81.78 -38.08
C ARG A 145 -20.92 81.50 -36.60
N GLY A 146 -19.78 81.93 -36.07
CA GLY A 146 -19.46 81.84 -34.64
C GLY A 146 -20.43 82.65 -33.77
N SER A 147 -20.74 83.90 -34.14
CA SER A 147 -21.72 84.72 -33.40
C SER A 147 -23.11 84.09 -33.43
N LYS A 148 -23.55 83.59 -34.59
CA LYS A 148 -24.88 82.97 -34.74
C LYS A 148 -25.04 81.71 -33.88
N LEU A 149 -23.99 80.88 -33.78
CA LEU A 149 -23.96 79.71 -32.89
C LEU A 149 -24.04 80.09 -31.40
N ILE A 150 -23.44 81.22 -31.00
CA ILE A 150 -23.53 81.73 -29.62
C ILE A 150 -24.96 82.21 -29.33
N ASP A 151 -25.56 82.96 -30.26
CA ASP A 151 -26.93 83.44 -30.11
C ASP A 151 -27.95 82.29 -30.05
N ASP A 152 -27.78 81.27 -30.89
CA ASP A 152 -28.60 80.06 -30.89
C ASP A 152 -28.44 79.27 -29.57
N ALA A 153 -27.22 79.13 -29.06
CA ALA A 153 -26.96 78.46 -27.77
C ALA A 153 -27.60 79.23 -26.59
N ILE A 154 -27.56 80.57 -26.61
CA ILE A 154 -28.23 81.43 -25.61
C ILE A 154 -29.75 81.27 -25.68
N GLN A 155 -30.34 81.11 -26.87
CA GLN A 155 -31.77 80.84 -27.02
C GLN A 155 -32.17 79.43 -26.60
N GLU A 156 -31.26 78.45 -26.66
CA GLU A 156 -31.55 77.05 -26.33
C GLU A 156 -31.38 76.75 -24.81
N LEU A 157 -30.55 77.52 -24.11
CA LEU A 157 -30.32 77.43 -22.66
C LEU A 157 -31.60 77.42 -21.81
N PRO A 158 -32.57 78.33 -22.02
CA PRO A 158 -33.84 78.33 -21.29
C PRO A 158 -34.68 77.06 -21.53
N LYS A 159 -34.54 76.39 -22.67
CA LYS A 159 -35.35 75.21 -23.02
C LYS A 159 -34.85 73.91 -22.39
N ARG A 160 -33.59 73.88 -21.93
CA ARG A 160 -32.96 72.71 -21.26
C ARG A 160 -32.87 72.85 -19.74
N LEU A 161 -33.23 74.02 -19.20
CA LEU A 161 -33.25 74.34 -17.77
C LEU A 161 -34.66 74.28 -17.14
N HIS A 162 -35.63 73.69 -17.85
CA HIS A 162 -36.93 73.29 -17.29
C HIS A 162 -36.94 71.79 -17.02
#